data_AF-A0A954I714-F1
#
_entry.id   AF-A0A954I714-F1
#
_cell.length_a   1.000
_cell.length_b   1.000
_cell.length_c   1.000
_cell.angle_alpha   90.00
_cell.angle_beta   90.00
_cell.angle_gamma   90.00
#
_symmetry.space_group_name_H-M   'P 1'
#
loop_
_entity.id
_entity.type
_entity.pdbx_description
1 polymer ?
#
loop_
_entity_poly.entity_id
_entity_poly.type
_entity_poly.pdbx_seq_one_letter_code
_entity_poly.pdbx_strand_id
1 'polypeptide(L)'
;QDWELGLAVNHALRYIKPDEALKHAVLEGRMRTKDDVQREVERILGDESIRKPRILQFFRDYFDYDHGGYICKDTRALADTGVNNRGTSHYRAMFDATASTDRLVELILHEDKDVFRKLLTTNQVVATRNDNVYFGTRRSPQEVAASVAAAKVAAAEEAAREAAELEAWKQANPGQEPPKQKKKASPDVNHNVNVAALSGPQIFARVSRRSFGSGSMEPERILATAPAGQRLGILTHPSWLVSHSDAMDNHAIRRGRWIRERLLGGGIPDVPITVDAMLPDEPKQTLRERMFVTRDAYCWTCHRKMDPLGLPFEMYNHAGLYREIELGKPVVTTGEIIDSGDPALDGEVSNALELIEKLANSDRAEQVFVRHAFRFWMGRNETLNDAPVLQAAWHAYRDNGGSMNAMLVSLLTSDAFLYRHRDQTP
;
A
#
# COMPACT_ATOMS: atom_id res chain seq x y z
N GLN A 1 6.63 -27.55 28.27
CA GLN A 1 7.56 -26.41 28.27
C GLN A 1 8.42 -26.35 27.02
N ASP A 2 9.44 -27.20 26.83
CA ASP A 2 10.40 -27.08 25.71
C ASP A 2 9.72 -27.13 24.33
N TRP A 3 8.80 -28.07 24.13
CA TRP A 3 7.98 -28.17 22.91
C TRP A 3 7.04 -26.98 22.74
N GLU A 4 6.45 -26.47 23.82
CA GLU A 4 5.51 -25.34 23.74
C GLU A 4 6.25 -24.06 23.31
N LEU A 5 7.41 -23.80 23.92
CA LEU A 5 8.21 -22.62 23.62
C LEU A 5 8.84 -22.71 22.23
N GLY A 6 9.38 -23.88 21.85
CA GLY A 6 9.88 -24.13 20.50
C GLY A 6 8.81 -23.96 19.42
N LEU A 7 7.60 -24.47 19.66
CA LEU A 7 6.48 -24.28 18.74
C LEU A 7 5.99 -22.83 18.73
N ALA A 8 5.95 -22.13 19.87
CA ALA A 8 5.60 -20.72 19.94
C ALA A 8 6.57 -19.86 19.10
N VAL A 9 7.88 -20.05 19.25
CA VAL A 9 8.91 -19.37 18.44
C VAL A 9 8.73 -19.68 16.95
N ASN A 10 8.51 -20.96 16.61
CA ASN A 10 8.25 -21.33 15.23
C ASN A 10 7.00 -20.62 14.70
N HIS A 11 5.87 -20.66 15.40
CA HIS A 11 4.61 -20.04 14.99
C HIS A 11 4.65 -18.51 14.94
N ALA A 12 5.47 -17.88 15.78
CA ALA A 12 5.69 -16.45 15.75
C ALA A 12 6.30 -15.98 14.42
N LEU A 13 7.19 -16.77 13.83
CA LEU A 13 7.91 -16.41 12.60
C LEU A 13 7.39 -17.15 11.35
N ARG A 14 6.74 -18.31 11.53
CA ARG A 14 6.47 -19.31 10.48
C ARG A 14 5.16 -20.06 10.70
N TYR A 15 4.36 -20.21 9.66
CA TYR A 15 3.23 -21.17 9.64
C TYR A 15 3.61 -22.54 9.03
N ILE A 16 4.91 -22.80 8.86
CA ILE A 16 5.45 -24.05 8.32
C ILE A 16 6.16 -24.85 9.42
N LYS A 17 6.49 -26.12 9.14
CA LYS A 17 7.17 -27.00 10.10
C LYS A 17 8.49 -26.39 10.61
N PRO A 18 8.85 -26.60 11.90
CA PRO A 18 10.16 -26.24 12.44
C PRO A 18 11.30 -26.78 11.57
N ASP A 19 12.39 -26.00 11.46
CA ASP A 19 13.64 -26.49 10.89
C ASP A 19 14.33 -27.50 11.82
N GLU A 20 15.25 -28.29 11.27
CA GLU A 20 15.89 -29.36 12.04
C GLU A 20 16.68 -28.83 13.24
N ALA A 21 17.33 -27.66 13.13
CA ALA A 21 18.07 -27.09 14.25
C ALA A 21 17.16 -26.72 15.43
N LEU A 22 15.99 -26.13 15.16
CA LEU A 22 15.00 -25.85 16.21
C LEU A 22 14.45 -27.15 16.83
N LYS A 23 14.20 -28.19 16.02
CA LYS A 23 13.77 -29.49 16.55
C LYS A 23 14.83 -30.11 17.45
N HIS A 24 16.10 -30.06 17.06
CA HIS A 24 17.21 -30.54 17.88
C HIS A 24 17.32 -29.75 19.19
N ALA A 25 17.20 -28.42 19.15
CA ALA A 25 17.19 -27.60 20.37
C ALA A 25 16.06 -28.00 21.34
N VAL A 26 14.86 -28.28 20.81
CA VAL A 26 13.74 -28.77 21.62
C VAL A 26 14.01 -30.16 22.21
N LEU A 27 14.52 -31.10 21.41
CA LEU A 27 14.80 -32.48 21.85
C LEU A 27 15.94 -32.56 22.88
N GLU A 28 16.92 -31.67 22.78
CA GLU A 28 18.06 -31.56 23.71
C GLU A 28 17.73 -30.75 24.96
N GLY A 29 16.51 -30.22 25.09
CA GLY A 29 16.08 -29.41 26.23
C GLY A 29 16.67 -28.00 26.28
N ARG A 30 17.13 -27.47 25.14
CA ARG A 30 17.70 -26.12 24.96
C ARG A 30 16.64 -25.08 24.56
N MET A 31 15.42 -25.21 25.07
CA MET A 31 14.29 -24.30 24.83
C MET A 31 13.54 -24.00 26.13
N ARG A 32 14.26 -23.53 27.16
CA ARG A 32 13.69 -23.31 28.50
C ARG A 32 13.85 -21.89 29.00
N THR A 33 14.96 -21.25 28.67
CA THR A 33 15.32 -19.95 29.20
C THR A 33 15.06 -18.84 28.19
N LYS A 34 15.10 -17.59 28.66
CA LYS A 34 15.09 -16.42 27.79
C LYS A 34 16.26 -16.47 26.80
N ASP A 35 17.46 -16.83 27.25
CA ASP A 35 18.66 -16.92 26.43
C ASP A 35 18.54 -17.99 25.34
N ASP A 36 17.85 -19.11 25.64
CA ASP A 36 17.55 -20.14 24.65
C ASP A 36 16.67 -19.61 23.53
N VAL A 37 15.60 -18.88 23.89
CA VAL A 37 14.69 -18.28 22.92
C VAL A 37 15.41 -17.22 22.11
N GLN A 38 16.20 -16.35 22.75
CA GLN A 38 16.97 -15.33 22.09
C GLN A 38 17.89 -15.93 21.03
N ARG A 39 18.67 -16.96 21.40
CA ARG A 39 19.55 -17.67 20.47
C ARG A 39 18.81 -18.23 19.26
N GLU A 40 17.68 -18.91 19.45
CA GLU A 40 16.94 -19.48 18.34
C GLU A 40 16.24 -18.41 17.47
N VAL A 41 15.73 -17.34 18.08
CA VAL A 41 15.11 -16.22 17.36
C VAL A 41 16.16 -15.50 16.52
N GLU A 42 17.31 -15.14 17.09
CA GLU A 42 18.41 -14.50 16.38
C GLU A 42 18.94 -15.38 15.24
N ARG A 43 19.14 -16.68 15.49
CA ARG A 43 19.51 -17.65 14.45
C ARG A 43 18.49 -17.68 13.32
N ILE A 44 17.21 -17.77 13.66
CA ILE A 44 16.15 -17.83 12.65
C ILE A 44 16.08 -16.52 11.88
N LEU A 45 16.16 -15.36 12.53
CA LEU A 45 16.08 -14.06 11.87
C LEU A 45 17.29 -13.80 10.96
N GLY A 46 18.51 -14.16 11.40
CA GLY A 46 19.75 -13.96 10.66
C GLY A 46 19.98 -14.91 9.48
N ASP A 47 19.22 -16.01 9.38
CA ASP A 47 19.34 -16.95 8.26
C ASP A 47 18.30 -16.66 7.16
N GLU A 48 18.74 -16.09 6.04
CA GLU A 48 17.89 -15.76 4.89
C GLU A 48 17.27 -16.99 4.20
N SER A 49 17.90 -18.17 4.33
CA SER A 49 17.36 -19.41 3.75
C SER A 49 16.09 -19.86 4.47
N ILE A 50 15.92 -19.44 5.73
CA ILE A 50 14.73 -19.75 6.52
C ILE A 50 13.61 -18.78 6.15
N ARG A 51 12.57 -19.30 5.52
CA ARG A 51 11.37 -18.52 5.20
C ARG A 51 10.62 -18.10 6.46
N LYS A 52 10.39 -16.78 6.62
CA LYS A 52 9.72 -16.12 7.76
C LYS A 52 8.42 -15.42 7.35
N PRO A 53 7.40 -16.16 6.88
CA PRO A 53 6.25 -15.53 6.22
C PRO A 53 5.33 -14.73 7.16
N ARG A 54 5.44 -14.91 8.49
CA ARG A 54 4.68 -14.13 9.48
C ARG A 54 5.09 -12.65 9.51
N ILE A 55 6.36 -12.34 9.21
CA ILE A 55 6.85 -10.96 9.17
C ILE A 55 6.16 -10.20 8.04
N LEU A 56 6.09 -10.78 6.84
CA LEU A 56 5.38 -10.16 5.72
C LEU A 56 3.87 -10.08 5.99
N GLN A 57 3.30 -11.09 6.65
CA GLN A 57 1.89 -11.06 7.05
C GLN A 57 1.60 -9.87 7.97
N PHE A 58 2.47 -9.56 8.94
CA PHE A 58 2.30 -8.37 9.78
C PHE A 58 2.17 -7.09 8.95
N PHE A 59 3.01 -6.90 7.92
CA PHE A 59 2.93 -5.68 7.10
C PHE A 59 1.67 -5.61 6.23
N ARG A 60 1.18 -6.75 5.74
CA ARG A 60 -0.13 -6.81 5.07
C ARG A 60 -1.24 -6.41 6.02
N ASP A 61 -1.29 -7.03 7.20
CA ASP A 61 -2.33 -6.76 8.20
C ASP A 61 -2.20 -5.32 8.77
N TYR A 62 -0.99 -4.78 8.84
CA TYR A 62 -0.73 -3.43 9.35
C TYR A 62 -1.17 -2.34 8.37
N PHE A 63 -0.83 -2.49 7.09
CA PHE A 63 -1.12 -1.50 6.05
C PHE A 63 -2.40 -1.78 5.27
N ASP A 64 -2.97 -2.97 5.33
CA ASP A 64 -4.15 -3.40 4.58
C ASP A 64 -3.99 -3.30 3.05
N TYR A 65 -2.76 -3.24 2.53
CA TYR A 65 -2.51 -3.02 1.10
C TYR A 65 -2.93 -4.21 0.22
N ASP A 66 -3.19 -5.39 0.80
CA ASP A 66 -3.60 -6.58 0.07
C ASP A 66 -5.11 -6.66 -0.20
N HIS A 67 -5.91 -5.79 0.45
CA HIS A 67 -7.35 -5.73 0.24
C HIS A 67 -7.77 -5.16 -1.13
N GLY A 68 -6.90 -4.42 -1.83
CA GLY A 68 -7.25 -3.69 -3.05
C GLY A 68 -7.86 -4.57 -4.15
N GLY A 69 -7.40 -5.83 -4.28
CA GLY A 69 -7.95 -6.79 -5.24
C GLY A 69 -9.34 -7.34 -4.88
N TYR A 70 -9.79 -7.13 -3.64
CA TYR A 70 -11.09 -7.56 -3.12
C TYR A 70 -12.13 -6.44 -3.11
N ILE A 71 -11.74 -5.18 -3.36
CA ILE A 71 -12.67 -4.06 -3.47
C ILE A 71 -13.38 -4.12 -4.81
N CYS A 72 -14.64 -4.57 -4.80
CA CYS A 72 -15.49 -4.57 -5.99
C CYS A 72 -15.69 -3.15 -6.51
N LYS A 73 -15.24 -2.88 -7.73
CA LYS A 73 -15.41 -1.60 -8.42
C LYS A 73 -16.58 -1.65 -9.38
N ASP A 74 -17.32 -0.55 -9.42
CA ASP A 74 -18.28 -0.34 -10.49
C ASP A 74 -17.56 -0.12 -11.82
N THR A 75 -18.11 -0.72 -12.88
CA THR A 75 -17.45 -0.74 -14.19
C THR A 75 -17.41 0.64 -14.83
N ARG A 76 -18.44 1.47 -14.60
CA ARG A 76 -18.54 2.82 -15.15
C ARG A 76 -17.65 3.78 -14.36
N ALA A 77 -17.74 3.77 -13.03
CA ALA A 77 -16.89 4.60 -12.18
C ALA A 77 -15.40 4.33 -12.46
N LEU A 78 -15.04 3.05 -12.59
CA LEU A 78 -13.68 2.65 -12.93
C LEU A 78 -13.25 3.14 -14.32
N ALA A 79 -14.13 3.09 -15.32
CA ALA A 79 -13.85 3.61 -16.66
C ALA A 79 -13.48 5.10 -16.64
N ASP A 80 -14.22 5.88 -15.82
CA ASP A 80 -14.06 7.33 -15.72
C ASP A 80 -12.72 7.73 -15.10
N THR A 81 -12.05 6.83 -14.36
CA THR A 81 -10.69 7.06 -13.84
C THR A 81 -9.61 7.02 -14.92
N GLY A 82 -9.90 6.37 -16.06
CA GLY A 82 -8.94 6.12 -17.12
C GLY A 82 -8.13 4.83 -16.98
N VAL A 83 -8.38 3.98 -15.97
CA VAL A 83 -7.80 2.62 -15.93
C VAL A 83 -8.59 1.65 -16.80
N ASN A 84 -7.97 0.51 -17.11
CA ASN A 84 -8.65 -0.55 -17.84
C ASN A 84 -9.76 -1.18 -16.98
N ASN A 85 -10.99 -1.13 -17.49
CA ASN A 85 -12.17 -1.72 -16.84
C ASN A 85 -12.66 -3.00 -17.53
N ARG A 86 -11.92 -3.51 -18.53
CA ARG A 86 -12.34 -4.70 -19.29
C ARG A 86 -12.14 -5.96 -18.43
N GLY A 87 -13.23 -6.69 -18.22
CA GLY A 87 -13.23 -7.98 -17.52
C GLY A 87 -12.60 -7.88 -16.14
N THR A 88 -11.60 -8.72 -15.87
CA THR A 88 -10.92 -8.79 -14.56
C THR A 88 -9.58 -8.06 -14.52
N SER A 89 -9.28 -7.20 -15.49
CA SER A 89 -7.98 -6.54 -15.65
C SER A 89 -7.57 -5.70 -14.43
N HIS A 90 -8.47 -4.87 -13.89
CA HIS A 90 -8.21 -4.08 -12.69
C HIS A 90 -7.90 -4.94 -11.47
N TYR A 91 -8.73 -5.94 -11.19
CA TYR A 91 -8.53 -6.84 -10.05
C TYR A 91 -7.21 -7.60 -10.14
N ARG A 92 -6.82 -8.06 -11.33
CA ARG A 92 -5.51 -8.68 -11.57
C ARG A 92 -4.37 -7.70 -11.27
N ALA A 93 -4.46 -6.47 -11.78
CA ALA A 93 -3.47 -5.43 -11.50
C ALA A 93 -3.35 -5.16 -9.99
N MET A 94 -4.45 -5.13 -9.24
CA MET A 94 -4.40 -4.95 -7.78
C MET A 94 -3.78 -6.14 -7.04
N PHE A 95 -4.10 -7.39 -7.42
CA PHE A 95 -3.42 -8.56 -6.85
C PHE A 95 -1.92 -8.59 -7.20
N ASP A 96 -1.55 -8.16 -8.41
CA ASP A 96 -0.15 -8.04 -8.82
C ASP A 96 0.58 -6.91 -8.08
N ALA A 97 -0.11 -5.79 -7.83
CA ALA A 97 0.39 -4.68 -7.02
C ALA A 97 0.62 -5.07 -5.56
N THR A 98 -0.17 -5.98 -5.00
CA THR A 98 0.09 -6.59 -3.69
C THR A 98 1.44 -7.30 -3.68
N ALA A 99 1.70 -8.17 -4.65
CA ALA A 99 2.98 -8.89 -4.74
C ALA A 99 4.17 -7.95 -5.00
N SER A 100 3.95 -6.87 -5.75
CA SER A 100 4.96 -5.81 -5.91
C SER A 100 5.24 -5.07 -4.60
N THR A 101 4.19 -4.71 -3.85
CA THR A 101 4.31 -4.05 -2.54
C THR A 101 5.00 -4.96 -1.52
N ASP A 102 4.65 -6.24 -1.50
CA ASP A 102 5.33 -7.26 -0.68
C ASP A 102 6.83 -7.30 -0.97
N ARG A 103 7.23 -7.26 -2.25
CA ARG A 103 8.64 -7.27 -2.63
C ARG A 103 9.37 -6.01 -2.18
N LEU A 104 8.73 -4.85 -2.24
CA LEU A 104 9.30 -3.62 -1.70
C LEU A 104 9.52 -3.73 -0.18
N VAL A 105 8.53 -4.25 0.56
CA VAL A 105 8.65 -4.51 2.00
C VAL A 105 9.81 -5.45 2.29
N GLU A 106 9.95 -6.54 1.53
CA GLU A 106 11.08 -7.48 1.66
C GLU A 106 12.44 -6.80 1.43
N LEU A 107 12.56 -5.88 0.47
CA LEU A 107 13.81 -5.14 0.23
C LEU A 107 14.16 -4.23 1.40
N ILE A 108 13.18 -3.52 1.95
CA ILE A 108 13.37 -2.66 3.12
C ILE A 108 13.75 -3.49 4.36
N LEU A 109 13.09 -4.64 4.54
CA LEU A 109 13.38 -5.57 5.62
C LEU A 109 14.74 -6.25 5.49
N HIS A 110 15.23 -6.45 4.27
CA HIS A 110 16.58 -6.97 4.04
C HIS A 110 17.65 -5.94 4.44
N GLU A 111 17.40 -4.64 4.23
CA GLU A 111 18.30 -3.59 4.73
C GLU A 111 18.20 -3.41 6.26
N ASP A 112 17.00 -3.64 6.81
CA ASP A 112 16.67 -3.63 8.25
C ASP A 112 17.12 -2.36 9.00
N LYS A 113 16.93 -1.20 8.36
CA LYS A 113 17.28 0.12 8.90
C LYS A 113 16.17 1.11 8.69
N ASP A 114 15.79 1.83 9.74
CA ASP A 114 14.69 2.80 9.76
C ASP A 114 13.43 2.25 9.10
N VAL A 115 13.08 0.99 9.36
CA VAL A 115 12.10 0.25 8.54
C VAL A 115 10.75 0.98 8.48
N PHE A 116 10.21 1.41 9.62
CA PHE A 116 8.96 2.16 9.69
C PHE A 116 9.00 3.45 8.86
N ARG A 117 10.03 4.28 9.06
CA ARG A 117 10.22 5.54 8.34
C ARG A 117 10.34 5.28 6.84
N LYS A 118 11.18 4.33 6.40
CA LYS A 118 11.35 4.00 4.98
C LYS A 118 10.09 3.47 4.32
N LEU A 119 9.27 2.67 5.02
CA LEU A 119 7.99 2.21 4.48
C LEU A 119 7.04 3.38 4.18
N LEU A 120 7.12 4.44 4.99
CA LEU A 120 6.32 5.66 4.83
C LEU A 120 6.94 6.67 3.85
N THR A 121 8.27 6.72 3.71
CA THR A 121 8.93 7.80 2.94
C THR A 121 9.70 7.33 1.71
N THR A 122 9.74 6.02 1.41
CA THR A 122 10.47 5.54 0.23
C THR A 122 9.86 6.09 -1.06
N ASN A 123 10.72 6.48 -2.00
CA ASN A 123 10.32 6.79 -3.37
C ASN A 123 10.50 5.60 -4.30
N GLN A 124 10.97 4.45 -3.79
CA GLN A 124 11.14 3.25 -4.59
C GLN A 124 9.84 2.47 -4.70
N VAL A 125 9.57 1.96 -5.90
CA VAL A 125 8.41 1.13 -6.19
C VAL A 125 8.86 -0.10 -6.96
N VAL A 126 8.31 -1.26 -6.59
CA VAL A 126 8.36 -2.43 -7.48
C VAL A 126 7.12 -2.34 -8.35
N ALA A 127 7.29 -2.44 -9.67
CA ALA A 127 6.19 -2.22 -10.61
C ALA A 127 6.31 -3.15 -11.81
N THR A 128 5.17 -3.54 -12.36
CA THR A 128 5.01 -4.16 -13.68
C THR A 128 4.73 -3.07 -14.73
N ARG A 129 4.79 -3.43 -16.01
CA ARG A 129 4.43 -2.50 -17.09
C ARG A 129 2.99 -1.97 -16.99
N ASN A 130 2.07 -2.77 -16.44
CA ASN A 130 0.67 -2.37 -16.25
C ASN A 130 0.50 -1.31 -15.15
N ASP A 131 1.42 -1.28 -14.18
CA ASP A 131 1.39 -0.33 -13.06
C ASP A 131 1.70 1.11 -13.51
N ASN A 132 2.31 1.30 -14.68
CA ASN A 132 2.59 2.62 -15.25
C ASN A 132 1.33 3.50 -15.35
N VAL A 133 0.17 2.90 -15.63
CA VAL A 133 -1.10 3.64 -15.68
C VAL A 133 -1.51 4.08 -14.27
N TYR A 134 -1.41 3.20 -13.27
CA TYR A 134 -1.82 3.46 -11.90
C TYR A 134 -0.92 4.48 -11.19
N PHE A 135 0.38 4.47 -11.49
CA PHE A 135 1.31 5.50 -11.02
C PHE A 135 1.26 6.80 -11.84
N GLY A 136 0.47 6.84 -12.92
CA GLY A 136 0.28 8.01 -13.74
C GLY A 136 -0.60 9.09 -13.10
N THR A 137 -0.80 10.16 -13.88
CA THR A 137 -1.61 11.33 -13.53
C THR A 137 -2.87 11.37 -14.36
N ARG A 138 -4.03 11.64 -13.75
CA ARG A 138 -5.28 11.89 -14.46
C ARG A 138 -5.19 13.23 -15.18
N ARG A 139 -5.45 13.22 -16.49
CA ARG A 139 -5.49 14.45 -17.30
C ARG A 139 -6.73 15.29 -16.96
N SER A 140 -6.56 16.60 -17.00
CA SER A 140 -7.66 17.56 -16.99
C SER A 140 -8.54 17.42 -18.24
N PRO A 141 -9.80 17.89 -18.23
CA PRO A 141 -10.65 17.86 -19.43
C PRO A 141 -10.02 18.57 -20.65
N GLN A 142 -9.25 19.64 -20.41
CA GLN A 142 -8.54 20.39 -21.45
C GLN A 142 -7.40 19.57 -22.06
N GLU A 143 -6.60 18.90 -21.23
CA GLU A 143 -5.52 18.02 -21.67
C GLU A 143 -6.04 16.76 -22.39
N VAL A 144 -7.19 16.22 -21.96
CA VAL A 144 -7.87 15.13 -22.67
C VAL A 144 -8.26 15.59 -24.07
N ALA A 145 -8.92 16.75 -24.20
CA ALA A 145 -9.30 17.30 -25.50
C ALA A 145 -8.08 17.55 -26.40
N ALA A 146 -6.99 18.09 -25.84
CA ALA A 146 -5.73 18.28 -26.54
C ALA A 146 -5.11 16.94 -26.99
N SER A 147 -5.12 15.92 -26.14
CA SER A 147 -4.61 14.57 -26.47
C SER A 147 -5.40 13.93 -27.61
N VAL A 148 -6.73 14.04 -27.59
CA VAL A 148 -7.60 13.53 -28.65
C VAL A 148 -7.38 14.29 -29.96
N ALA A 149 -7.24 15.62 -29.90
CA ALA A 149 -6.94 16.42 -31.09
C ALA A 149 -5.57 16.05 -31.70
N ALA A 150 -4.54 15.92 -30.86
CA ALA A 150 -3.20 15.49 -31.30
C ALA A 150 -3.22 14.10 -31.93
N ALA A 151 -3.96 13.15 -31.34
CA ALA A 151 -4.08 11.81 -31.91
C ALA A 151 -4.83 11.80 -33.25
N LYS A 152 -5.85 12.66 -33.43
CA LYS A 152 -6.52 12.84 -34.72
C LYS A 152 -5.58 13.39 -35.79
N VAL A 153 -4.74 14.37 -35.43
CA VAL A 153 -3.73 14.93 -36.33
C VAL A 153 -2.70 13.86 -36.70
N ALA A 154 -2.13 13.16 -35.72
CA ALA A 154 -1.16 12.09 -35.97
C ALA A 154 -1.73 10.95 -36.82
N ALA A 155 -2.99 10.56 -36.59
CA ALA A 155 -3.66 9.56 -37.42
C ALA A 155 -3.90 10.04 -38.86
N ALA A 156 -4.22 11.33 -39.05
CA ALA A 156 -4.36 11.92 -40.38
C ALA A 156 -3.01 12.01 -41.11
N GLU A 157 -1.93 12.36 -40.41
CA GLU A 157 -0.57 12.36 -40.96
C GLU A 157 -0.08 10.95 -41.32
N GLU A 158 -0.35 9.96 -40.46
CA GLU A 158 -0.03 8.56 -40.75
C GLU A 158 -0.83 8.05 -41.94
N ALA A 159 -2.14 8.33 -42.02
CA ALA A 159 -2.96 7.97 -43.16
C ALA A 159 -2.48 8.64 -44.46
N ALA A 160 -2.06 9.91 -44.41
CA ALA A 160 -1.48 10.61 -45.55
C ALA A 160 -0.15 9.98 -46.00
N ARG A 161 0.72 9.59 -45.04
CA ARG A 161 1.97 8.88 -45.33
C ARG A 161 1.72 7.51 -45.94
N GLU A 162 0.79 6.73 -45.39
CA GLU A 162 0.42 5.42 -45.93
C GLU A 162 -0.20 5.52 -47.32
N ALA A 163 -1.00 6.58 -47.58
CA ALA A 163 -1.53 6.86 -48.90
C ALA A 163 -0.43 7.20 -49.90
N ALA A 164 0.54 8.04 -49.52
CA ALA A 164 1.69 8.40 -50.36
C ALA A 164 2.60 7.19 -50.63
N GLU A 165 2.84 6.33 -49.63
CA GLU A 165 3.62 5.09 -49.79
C GLU A 165 2.92 4.11 -50.73
N LEU A 166 1.60 3.98 -50.62
CA LEU A 166 0.79 3.16 -51.52
C LEU A 166 0.82 3.71 -52.96
N GLU A 167 0.78 5.04 -53.13
CA GLU A 167 0.87 5.68 -54.43
C GLU A 167 2.26 5.48 -55.07
N ALA A 168 3.33 5.67 -54.31
CA ALA A 168 4.69 5.39 -54.74
C ALA A 168 4.88 3.90 -55.12
N TRP A 169 4.30 2.98 -54.35
CA TRP A 169 4.33 1.55 -54.65
C TRP A 169 3.62 1.22 -55.98
N LYS A 170 2.44 1.82 -56.22
CA LYS A 170 1.69 1.64 -57.47
C LYS A 170 2.46 2.16 -58.69
N GLN A 171 3.16 3.29 -58.53
CA GLN A 171 4.01 3.84 -59.59
C GLN A 171 5.21 2.93 -59.89
N ALA A 172 5.83 2.33 -58.86
CA ALA A 172 6.97 1.44 -59.02
C ALA A 172 6.61 0.04 -59.57
N ASN A 173 5.36 -0.41 -59.42
CA ASN A 173 4.92 -1.77 -59.79
C ASN A 173 3.64 -1.74 -60.66
N PRO A 174 3.72 -1.28 -61.92
CA PRO A 174 2.57 -1.23 -62.81
C PRO A 174 2.00 -2.63 -63.09
N GLY A 175 0.70 -2.81 -62.88
CA GLY A 175 -0.03 -4.06 -63.16
C GLY A 175 0.04 -5.13 -62.05
N GLN A 176 0.70 -4.86 -60.93
CA GLN A 176 0.69 -5.74 -59.75
C GLN A 176 -0.34 -5.27 -58.72
N GLU A 177 -1.00 -6.22 -58.05
CA GLU A 177 -1.90 -5.89 -56.93
C GLU A 177 -1.10 -5.51 -55.67
N PRO A 178 -1.48 -4.45 -54.93
CA PRO A 178 -0.82 -4.06 -53.70
C PRO A 178 -0.81 -5.21 -52.68
N PRO A 179 0.28 -5.40 -51.92
CA PRO A 179 0.27 -6.35 -50.82
C PRO A 179 -0.87 -6.01 -49.86
N LYS A 180 -1.65 -7.03 -49.45
CA LYS A 180 -2.74 -6.85 -48.48
C LYS A 180 -2.21 -6.12 -47.24
N GLN A 181 -2.63 -4.88 -47.03
CA GLN A 181 -2.31 -4.14 -45.82
C GLN A 181 -2.85 -4.92 -44.63
N LYS A 182 -1.96 -5.45 -43.80
CA LYS A 182 -2.35 -5.91 -42.47
C LYS A 182 -2.90 -4.68 -41.76
N LYS A 183 -4.16 -4.71 -41.30
CA LYS A 183 -4.71 -3.66 -40.44
C LYS A 183 -3.74 -3.48 -39.26
N LYS A 184 -2.93 -2.42 -39.27
CA LYS A 184 -2.15 -2.05 -38.09
C LYS A 184 -3.18 -1.68 -37.03
N ALA A 185 -3.03 -2.22 -35.83
CA ALA A 185 -3.85 -1.78 -34.72
C ALA A 185 -3.54 -0.28 -34.51
N SER A 186 -4.57 0.57 -34.51
CA SER A 186 -4.38 1.96 -34.10
C SER A 186 -3.71 1.99 -32.72
N PRO A 187 -2.78 2.92 -32.46
CA PRO A 187 -2.13 2.98 -31.16
C PRO A 187 -3.21 3.14 -30.08
N ASP A 188 -3.23 2.22 -29.11
CA ASP A 188 -4.16 2.23 -27.97
C ASP A 188 -3.72 3.31 -26.98
N VAL A 189 -3.95 4.58 -27.35
CA VAL A 189 -3.56 5.74 -26.56
C VAL A 189 -4.61 5.97 -25.48
N ASN A 190 -4.19 5.86 -24.22
CA ASN A 190 -5.02 6.28 -23.11
C ASN A 190 -5.08 7.81 -23.05
N HIS A 191 -6.19 8.39 -23.48
CA HIS A 191 -6.40 9.85 -23.47
C HIS A 191 -6.67 10.40 -22.06
N ASN A 192 -7.15 9.58 -21.13
CA ASN A 192 -7.56 10.03 -19.79
C ASN A 192 -6.39 10.13 -18.80
N VAL A 193 -5.29 9.42 -19.06
CA VAL A 193 -4.17 9.30 -18.12
C VAL A 193 -2.86 9.64 -18.83
N ASN A 194 -2.05 10.49 -18.17
CA ASN A 194 -0.64 10.61 -18.47
C ASN A 194 0.12 9.47 -17.76
N VAL A 195 0.51 8.46 -18.53
CA VAL A 195 1.11 7.21 -18.03
C VAL A 195 2.50 7.50 -17.47
N ALA A 196 2.82 6.96 -16.30
CA ALA A 196 4.15 7.13 -15.70
C ALA A 196 5.21 6.37 -16.49
N ALA A 197 6.36 7.00 -16.71
CA ALA A 197 7.53 6.38 -17.34
C ALA A 197 8.41 5.70 -16.29
N LEU A 198 7.90 4.64 -15.66
CA LEU A 198 8.68 3.87 -14.68
C LEU A 198 9.78 3.08 -15.39
N SER A 199 11.01 3.24 -14.91
CA SER A 199 12.19 2.53 -15.43
C SER A 199 13.13 2.16 -14.30
N GLY A 200 13.80 1.01 -14.41
CA GLY A 200 14.79 0.58 -13.45
C GLY A 200 15.23 -0.87 -13.67
N PRO A 201 16.13 -1.40 -12.83
CA PRO A 201 16.61 -2.78 -12.93
C PRO A 201 15.47 -3.79 -12.73
N GLN A 202 15.55 -4.91 -13.45
CA GLN A 202 14.62 -6.02 -13.29
C GLN A 202 14.77 -6.67 -11.92
N ILE A 203 13.65 -7.11 -11.36
CA ILE A 203 13.61 -7.74 -10.04
C ILE A 203 12.56 -8.86 -9.98
N PHE A 204 12.88 -9.91 -9.24
CA PHE A 204 11.94 -10.99 -8.94
C PHE A 204 11.07 -10.64 -7.74
N ALA A 205 9.79 -11.01 -7.80
CA ALA A 205 8.87 -10.95 -6.68
C ALA A 205 8.19 -12.31 -6.51
N ARG A 206 7.89 -12.69 -5.26
CA ARG A 206 7.11 -13.90 -4.98
C ARG A 206 5.64 -13.61 -5.28
N VAL A 207 5.08 -14.32 -6.25
CA VAL A 207 3.64 -14.29 -6.56
C VAL A 207 2.97 -15.53 -5.99
N SER A 208 1.89 -15.35 -5.22
CA SER A 208 1.15 -16.45 -4.59
C SER A 208 0.28 -17.22 -5.59
N ARG A 209 -0.08 -16.59 -6.71
CA ARG A 209 -0.77 -17.21 -7.84
C ARG A 209 0.24 -17.40 -8.97
N ARG A 210 0.11 -18.50 -9.73
CA ARG A 210 0.58 -18.48 -11.14
C ARG A 210 -0.11 -17.27 -11.74
N SER A 211 0.63 -16.21 -12.06
CA SER A 211 0.11 -15.12 -12.88
C SER A 211 -0.65 -15.80 -14.02
N PHE A 212 -1.96 -15.55 -14.14
CA PHE A 212 -2.76 -16.08 -15.23
C PHE A 212 -2.36 -15.30 -16.48
N GLY A 213 -1.18 -15.65 -16.97
CA GLY A 213 -0.33 -14.91 -17.90
C GLY A 213 0.94 -15.74 -18.10
N SER A 214 0.83 -16.75 -18.97
CA SER A 214 1.96 -17.41 -19.65
C SER A 214 3.18 -17.82 -18.83
N GLY A 215 3.03 -18.50 -17.68
CA GLY A 215 4.02 -19.46 -17.13
C GLY A 215 5.50 -19.06 -17.11
N SER A 216 5.83 -17.77 -17.16
CA SER A 216 7.18 -17.30 -17.43
C SER A 216 7.91 -17.13 -16.11
N MET A 217 9.10 -17.74 -15.99
CA MET A 217 10.03 -17.49 -14.89
C MET A 217 10.87 -16.22 -15.12
N GLU A 218 10.52 -15.39 -16.11
CA GLU A 218 11.20 -14.13 -16.38
C GLU A 218 10.75 -13.02 -15.43
N PRO A 219 11.66 -12.13 -14.99
CA PRO A 219 11.30 -11.00 -14.15
C PRO A 219 10.48 -9.97 -14.95
N GLU A 220 9.16 -9.96 -14.75
CA GLU A 220 8.25 -8.95 -15.31
C GLU A 220 8.29 -7.61 -14.55
N ARG A 221 8.87 -7.60 -13.35
CA ARG A 221 8.89 -6.44 -12.45
C ARG A 221 10.21 -5.69 -12.53
N ILE A 222 10.13 -4.38 -12.32
CA ILE A 222 11.27 -3.48 -12.19
C ILE A 222 11.25 -2.82 -10.82
N LEU A 223 12.43 -2.51 -10.29
CA LEU A 223 12.59 -1.59 -9.18
C LEU A 223 12.77 -0.18 -9.74
N ALA A 224 11.73 0.65 -9.67
CA ALA A 224 11.70 1.99 -10.23
C ALA A 224 11.61 3.06 -9.12
N THR A 225 11.80 4.31 -9.50
CA THR A 225 11.48 5.47 -8.65
C THR A 225 10.11 6.00 -9.04
N ALA A 226 9.26 6.26 -8.05
CA ALA A 226 7.94 6.83 -8.24
C ALA A 226 8.03 8.28 -8.74
N PRO A 227 7.01 8.80 -9.43
CA PRO A 227 7.00 10.20 -9.89
C PRO A 227 7.16 11.18 -8.72
N ALA A 228 8.19 12.04 -8.83
CA ALA A 228 8.53 13.01 -7.80
C ALA A 228 7.38 13.98 -7.55
N GLY A 229 7.16 14.34 -6.28
CA GLY A 229 6.08 15.25 -5.87
C GLY A 229 4.66 14.67 -5.97
N GLN A 230 4.49 13.43 -6.43
CA GLN A 230 3.19 12.77 -6.54
C GLN A 230 3.04 11.55 -5.64
N ARG A 231 4.14 10.94 -5.19
CA ARG A 231 4.15 9.69 -4.42
C ARG A 231 5.22 9.74 -3.34
N LEU A 232 4.89 9.19 -2.17
CA LEU A 232 5.77 9.03 -1.02
C LEU A 232 5.29 7.82 -0.19
N GLY A 233 6.09 6.75 -0.18
CA GLY A 233 5.85 5.50 0.55
C GLY A 233 4.53 4.77 0.27
N ILE A 234 4.29 3.73 1.06
CA ILE A 234 3.21 2.75 0.85
C ILE A 234 1.82 3.40 0.87
N LEU A 235 1.61 4.46 1.66
CA LEU A 235 0.29 5.11 1.77
C LEU A 235 -0.11 5.87 0.49
N THR A 236 0.82 6.05 -0.45
CA THR A 236 0.52 6.62 -1.77
C THR A 236 0.53 5.57 -2.87
N HIS A 237 0.70 4.28 -2.56
CA HIS A 237 0.66 3.23 -3.55
C HIS A 237 -0.79 2.92 -3.98
N PRO A 238 -1.01 2.55 -5.26
CA PRO A 238 -2.33 2.16 -5.73
C PRO A 238 -2.97 1.04 -4.90
N SER A 239 -2.19 0.05 -4.45
CA SER A 239 -2.65 -1.06 -3.61
C SER A 239 -3.31 -0.56 -2.31
N TRP A 240 -2.63 0.31 -1.56
CA TRP A 240 -3.15 0.90 -0.33
C TRP A 240 -4.33 1.86 -0.58
N LEU A 241 -4.21 2.72 -1.59
CA LEU A 241 -5.24 3.73 -1.92
C LEU A 241 -6.56 3.08 -2.35
N VAL A 242 -6.50 1.97 -3.08
CA VAL A 242 -7.66 1.19 -3.49
C VAL A 242 -8.22 0.38 -2.32
N SER A 243 -7.38 -0.24 -1.47
CA SER A 243 -7.85 -0.89 -0.23
C SER A 243 -8.71 0.04 0.65
N HIS A 244 -8.39 1.33 0.67
CA HIS A 244 -9.09 2.36 1.44
C HIS A 244 -10.00 3.23 0.55
N SER A 245 -10.73 2.60 -0.37
CA SER A 245 -11.75 3.23 -1.21
C SER A 245 -13.02 2.37 -1.22
N ASP A 246 -14.07 2.84 -1.89
CA ASP A 246 -15.29 2.07 -2.09
C ASP A 246 -15.48 1.68 -3.58
N ALA A 247 -16.67 1.25 -3.97
CA ALA A 247 -16.95 0.80 -5.33
C ALA A 247 -16.90 1.92 -6.39
N MET A 248 -17.22 3.16 -6.00
CA MET A 248 -17.49 4.30 -6.89
C MET A 248 -16.51 5.46 -6.68
N ASP A 249 -16.07 5.65 -5.44
CA ASP A 249 -15.45 6.86 -4.92
C ASP A 249 -14.22 6.58 -4.05
N ASN A 250 -13.39 7.62 -3.90
CA ASN A 250 -12.33 7.60 -2.91
C ASN A 250 -12.95 7.86 -1.54
N HIS A 251 -12.27 7.46 -0.47
CA HIS A 251 -12.87 7.50 0.86
C HIS A 251 -11.93 8.14 1.89
N ALA A 252 -11.97 9.47 1.96
CA ALA A 252 -11.16 10.25 2.90
C ALA A 252 -11.38 9.78 4.36
N ILE A 253 -12.62 9.58 4.78
CA ILE A 253 -12.94 9.15 6.16
C ILE A 253 -12.25 7.82 6.52
N ARG A 254 -12.26 6.80 5.64
CA ARG A 254 -11.60 5.50 5.88
C ARG A 254 -10.08 5.65 5.98
N ARG A 255 -9.48 6.43 5.08
CA ARG A 255 -8.04 6.73 5.10
C ARG A 255 -7.64 7.46 6.39
N GLY A 256 -8.43 8.45 6.80
CA GLY A 256 -8.23 9.21 8.03
C GLY A 256 -8.40 8.37 9.29
N ARG A 257 -9.42 7.49 9.33
CA ARG A 257 -9.60 6.49 10.40
C ARG A 257 -8.37 5.59 10.52
N TRP A 258 -7.88 5.08 9.38
CA TRP A 258 -6.69 4.22 9.36
C TRP A 258 -5.48 4.96 9.94
N ILE A 259 -5.22 6.21 9.54
CA ILE A 259 -4.10 7.01 10.09
C ILE A 259 -4.26 7.22 11.59
N ARG A 260 -5.47 7.53 12.04
CA ARG A 260 -5.78 7.74 13.46
C ARG A 260 -5.49 6.50 14.30
N GLU A 261 -5.90 5.32 13.83
CA GLU A 261 -5.79 4.06 14.56
C GLU A 261 -4.41 3.42 14.44
N ARG A 262 -3.80 3.47 13.25
CA ARG A 262 -2.54 2.79 12.94
C ARG A 262 -1.31 3.65 13.18
N LEU A 263 -1.36 4.96 12.99
CA LEU A 263 -0.19 5.84 13.16
C LEU A 263 -0.27 6.71 14.42
N LEU A 264 -1.41 7.29 14.76
CA LEU A 264 -1.54 8.15 15.96
C LEU A 264 -1.93 7.37 17.22
N GLY A 265 -2.45 6.16 17.02
CA GLY A 265 -2.79 5.24 18.08
C GLY A 265 -4.03 5.63 18.88
N GLY A 266 -4.86 6.52 18.34
CA GLY A 266 -6.17 6.86 18.90
C GLY A 266 -7.24 5.86 18.48
N GLY A 267 -8.34 5.79 19.23
CA GLY A 267 -9.51 4.99 18.86
C GLY A 267 -10.62 5.85 18.26
N ILE A 268 -11.36 5.29 17.32
CA ILE A 268 -12.64 5.82 16.85
C ILE A 268 -13.72 4.82 17.26
N PRO A 269 -14.74 5.26 18.02
CA PRO A 269 -15.81 4.35 18.43
C PRO A 269 -16.60 3.89 17.21
N ASP A 270 -17.08 2.64 17.26
CA ASP A 270 -17.98 2.13 16.23
C ASP A 270 -19.28 2.95 16.21
N VAL A 271 -19.79 3.12 15.00
CA VAL A 271 -21.02 3.86 14.77
C VAL A 271 -22.21 3.06 15.33
N PRO A 272 -23.08 3.64 16.17
CA PRO A 272 -24.28 2.96 16.64
C PRO A 272 -25.15 2.50 15.47
N ILE A 273 -25.83 1.36 15.64
CA ILE A 273 -26.71 0.77 14.60
C ILE A 273 -27.82 1.70 14.10
N THR A 274 -28.12 2.77 14.83
CA THR A 274 -29.16 3.75 14.52
C THR A 274 -28.70 4.86 13.58
N VAL A 275 -27.40 4.95 13.28
CA VAL A 275 -26.83 6.01 12.45
C VAL A 275 -26.61 5.47 11.04
N ASP A 276 -27.27 6.08 10.06
CA ASP A 276 -26.99 5.81 8.65
C ASP A 276 -25.71 6.55 8.22
N ALA A 277 -24.58 5.87 8.34
CA ALA A 277 -23.26 6.42 8.02
C ALA A 277 -22.96 6.38 6.52
N MET A 278 -23.80 7.03 5.72
CA MET A 278 -23.65 7.12 4.27
C MET A 278 -23.55 8.57 3.82
N LEU A 279 -22.63 8.85 2.89
CA LEU A 279 -22.59 10.15 2.22
C LEU A 279 -23.73 10.24 1.21
N PRO A 280 -24.32 11.43 1.00
CA PRO A 280 -25.37 11.61 0.00
C PRO A 280 -24.86 11.26 -1.40
N ASP A 281 -25.74 10.69 -2.24
CA ASP A 281 -25.45 10.37 -3.64
C ASP A 281 -25.62 11.61 -4.53
N GLU A 282 -24.57 12.43 -4.57
CA GLU A 282 -24.54 13.69 -5.31
C GLU A 282 -23.35 13.68 -6.29
N PRO A 283 -23.44 12.96 -7.42
CA PRO A 283 -22.29 12.68 -8.31
C PRO A 283 -21.72 13.92 -9.02
N LYS A 284 -22.40 15.08 -8.90
CA LYS A 284 -21.95 16.37 -9.42
C LYS A 284 -21.17 17.20 -8.39
N GLN A 285 -21.07 16.71 -7.15
CA GLN A 285 -20.32 17.34 -6.08
C GLN A 285 -19.03 16.55 -5.81
N THR A 286 -17.98 17.25 -5.38
CA THR A 286 -16.73 16.60 -4.99
C THR A 286 -16.94 15.79 -3.70
N LEU A 287 -16.02 14.86 -3.39
CA LEU A 287 -16.10 14.12 -2.12
C LEU A 287 -16.15 15.09 -0.93
N ARG A 288 -15.25 16.07 -0.88
CA ARG A 288 -15.22 17.10 0.17
C ARG A 288 -16.53 17.86 0.31
N GLU A 289 -17.20 18.18 -0.80
CA GLU A 289 -18.51 18.83 -0.78
C GLU A 289 -19.56 17.91 -0.16
N ARG A 290 -19.64 16.64 -0.60
CA ARG A 290 -20.57 15.62 -0.08
C ARG A 290 -20.39 15.32 1.40
N MET A 291 -19.20 15.56 1.95
CA MET A 291 -18.90 15.39 3.39
C MET A 291 -19.54 16.47 4.27
N PHE A 292 -20.35 17.40 3.75
CA PHE A 292 -21.04 18.41 4.58
C PHE A 292 -21.86 17.77 5.72
N VAL A 293 -22.47 16.60 5.50
CA VAL A 293 -23.24 15.84 6.51
C VAL A 293 -22.40 15.41 7.71
N THR A 294 -21.08 15.28 7.55
CA THR A 294 -20.19 14.89 8.66
C THR A 294 -19.94 16.04 9.64
N ARG A 295 -20.31 17.27 9.27
CA ARG A 295 -20.11 18.50 10.05
C ARG A 295 -21.23 18.76 11.06
N ASP A 296 -22.30 17.98 11.03
CA ASP A 296 -23.33 18.01 12.07
C ASP A 296 -22.72 17.70 13.44
N ALA A 297 -23.20 18.36 14.49
CA ALA A 297 -22.57 18.34 15.81
C ALA A 297 -22.32 16.93 16.37
N TYR A 298 -23.28 16.02 16.15
CA TYR A 298 -23.16 14.63 16.56
C TYR A 298 -22.05 13.90 15.78
N CYS A 299 -22.08 13.96 14.44
CA CYS A 299 -21.09 13.35 13.55
C CYS A 299 -19.68 13.90 13.79
N TRP A 300 -19.56 15.21 13.99
CA TRP A 300 -18.29 15.90 14.15
C TRP A 300 -17.51 15.47 15.42
N THR A 301 -18.18 14.86 16.40
CA THR A 301 -17.53 14.29 17.59
C THR A 301 -16.40 13.32 17.22
N CYS A 302 -16.66 12.46 16.23
CA CYS A 302 -15.71 11.48 15.70
C CYS A 302 -15.01 11.99 14.45
N HIS A 303 -15.75 12.60 13.51
CA HIS A 303 -15.22 13.03 12.22
C HIS A 303 -14.10 14.07 12.33
N ARG A 304 -14.12 14.94 13.36
CA ARG A 304 -13.00 15.85 13.63
C ARG A 304 -11.66 15.12 13.72
N LYS A 305 -11.64 13.88 14.23
CA LYS A 305 -10.42 13.09 14.44
C LYS A 305 -9.96 12.30 13.22
N MET A 306 -10.76 12.26 12.15
CA MET A 306 -10.51 11.41 10.97
C MET A 306 -10.47 12.23 9.68
N ASP A 307 -11.48 13.07 9.45
CA ASP A 307 -11.63 13.79 8.19
C ASP A 307 -10.37 14.63 7.87
N PRO A 308 -9.81 15.42 8.80
CA PRO A 308 -8.60 16.21 8.52
C PRO A 308 -7.36 15.37 8.18
N LEU A 309 -7.28 14.12 8.64
CA LEU A 309 -6.18 13.20 8.32
C LEU A 309 -6.36 12.52 6.96
N GLY A 310 -7.61 12.34 6.52
CA GLY A 310 -7.94 11.65 5.28
C GLY A 310 -8.05 12.57 4.05
N LEU A 311 -8.51 13.80 4.26
CA LEU A 311 -8.70 14.82 3.24
C LEU A 311 -7.43 15.15 2.41
N PRO A 312 -6.20 15.08 2.96
CA PRO A 312 -4.99 15.26 2.16
C PRO A 312 -4.82 14.25 1.01
N PHE A 313 -5.43 13.08 1.12
CA PHE A 313 -5.39 12.04 0.08
C PHE A 313 -6.40 12.26 -1.05
N GLU A 314 -7.18 13.35 -1.05
CA GLU A 314 -8.08 13.69 -2.16
C GLU A 314 -7.33 13.96 -3.48
N MET A 315 -6.01 14.20 -3.41
CA MET A 315 -5.10 14.19 -4.56
C MET A 315 -5.04 12.85 -5.30
N TYR A 316 -5.67 11.79 -4.78
CA TYR A 316 -5.81 10.49 -5.45
C TYR A 316 -7.28 10.10 -5.64
N ASN A 317 -7.61 9.63 -6.84
CA ASN A 317 -8.95 9.09 -7.12
C ASN A 317 -9.16 7.69 -6.51
N HIS A 318 -10.33 7.09 -6.75
CA HIS A 318 -10.70 5.78 -6.21
C HIS A 318 -9.95 4.59 -6.81
N ALA A 319 -9.22 4.79 -7.92
CA ALA A 319 -8.30 3.81 -8.50
C ALA A 319 -6.83 4.08 -8.09
N GLY A 320 -6.60 5.10 -7.25
CA GLY A 320 -5.28 5.46 -6.76
C GLY A 320 -4.42 6.30 -7.71
N LEU A 321 -4.98 6.84 -8.80
CA LEU A 321 -4.26 7.77 -9.69
C LEU A 321 -4.18 9.15 -9.08
N TYR A 322 -3.03 9.81 -9.28
CA TYR A 322 -2.84 11.20 -8.92
C TYR A 322 -3.74 12.11 -9.76
N ARG A 323 -4.33 13.13 -9.15
CA ARG A 323 -5.20 14.11 -9.80
C ARG A 323 -5.03 15.50 -9.19
N GLU A 324 -5.13 16.51 -10.03
CA GLU A 324 -5.17 17.92 -9.63
C GLU A 324 -6.58 18.51 -9.76
N ILE A 325 -7.44 17.86 -10.56
CA ILE A 325 -8.80 18.31 -10.85
C ILE A 325 -9.80 17.20 -10.53
N GLU A 326 -10.89 17.58 -9.86
CA GLU A 326 -12.06 16.76 -9.61
C GLU A 326 -13.30 17.51 -10.10
N LEU A 327 -14.07 16.88 -11.00
CA LEU A 327 -15.30 17.47 -11.55
C LEU A 327 -15.14 18.90 -12.10
N GLY A 328 -13.97 19.20 -12.67
CA GLY A 328 -13.64 20.52 -13.23
C GLY A 328 -13.18 21.56 -12.20
N LYS A 329 -13.10 21.21 -10.92
CA LYS A 329 -12.59 22.06 -9.83
C LYS A 329 -11.19 21.61 -9.39
N PRO A 330 -10.31 22.53 -8.96
CA PRO A 330 -9.05 22.14 -8.32
C PRO A 330 -9.31 21.30 -7.07
N VAL A 331 -8.53 20.23 -6.90
CA VAL A 331 -8.58 19.40 -5.70
C VAL A 331 -7.99 20.17 -4.54
N VAL A 332 -8.68 20.15 -3.40
CA VAL A 332 -8.18 20.68 -2.13
C VAL A 332 -7.48 19.54 -1.38
N THR A 333 -6.21 19.72 -1.05
CA THR A 333 -5.38 18.70 -0.39
C THR A 333 -5.00 19.07 1.04
N THR A 334 -5.50 20.19 1.55
CA THR A 334 -5.22 20.61 2.91
C THR A 334 -5.92 19.71 3.93
N GLY A 335 -5.26 19.52 5.06
CA GLY A 335 -5.74 18.78 6.22
C GLY A 335 -5.01 19.19 7.49
N GLU A 336 -5.14 18.40 8.53
CA GLU A 336 -4.59 18.73 9.85
C GLU A 336 -4.32 17.45 10.66
N ILE A 337 -3.23 17.44 11.42
CA ILE A 337 -3.01 16.46 12.49
C ILE A 337 -3.55 17.07 13.78
N ILE A 338 -4.52 16.40 14.40
CA ILE A 338 -5.10 16.83 15.67
C ILE A 338 -5.13 15.70 16.69
N ASP A 339 -4.96 16.04 17.97
CA ASP A 339 -5.12 15.11 19.10
C ASP A 339 -4.25 13.86 18.88
N SER A 340 -3.01 14.05 18.43
CA SER A 340 -2.05 12.96 18.20
C SER A 340 -1.49 12.38 19.52
N GLY A 341 -1.60 13.14 20.60
CA GLY A 341 -0.93 12.88 21.87
C GLY A 341 0.47 13.49 21.95
N ASP A 342 0.95 14.14 20.88
CA ASP A 342 2.19 14.89 20.83
C ASP A 342 1.92 16.29 20.21
N PRO A 343 1.84 17.36 21.03
CA PRO A 343 1.54 18.70 20.52
C PRO A 343 2.53 19.23 19.48
N ALA A 344 3.76 18.69 19.40
CA ALA A 344 4.74 19.10 18.40
C ALA A 344 4.44 18.51 17.00
N LEU A 345 3.63 17.44 16.94
CA LEU A 345 3.18 16.82 15.70
C LEU A 345 1.89 17.45 15.16
N ASP A 346 1.06 18.01 16.05
CA ASP A 346 -0.23 18.61 15.70
C ASP A 346 -0.05 19.88 14.86
N GLY A 347 -0.97 20.09 13.91
CA GLY A 347 -0.99 21.27 13.04
C GLY A 347 -1.41 20.99 11.61
N GLU A 348 -1.56 22.07 10.84
CA GLU A 348 -1.98 22.02 9.43
C GLU A 348 -0.95 21.32 8.54
N VAL A 349 -1.45 20.68 7.48
CA VAL A 349 -0.67 20.05 6.41
C VAL A 349 -1.24 20.44 5.05
N SER A 350 -0.35 20.68 4.09
CA SER A 350 -0.71 21.12 2.74
C SER A 350 -1.21 19.98 1.84
N ASN A 351 -0.71 18.76 2.04
CA ASN A 351 -1.04 17.58 1.23
C ASN A 351 -0.63 16.27 1.94
N ALA A 352 -0.95 15.13 1.32
CA ALA A 352 -0.66 13.81 1.88
C ALA A 352 0.85 13.54 2.06
N LEU A 353 1.72 14.12 1.22
CA LEU A 353 3.16 13.87 1.31
C LEU A 353 3.74 14.55 2.55
N GLU A 354 3.36 15.81 2.83
CA GLU A 354 3.76 16.51 4.05
C GLU A 354 3.23 15.81 5.30
N LEU A 355 1.97 15.36 5.27
CA LEU A 355 1.37 14.57 6.35
C LEU A 355 2.18 13.30 6.64
N ILE A 356 2.52 12.54 5.59
CA ILE A 356 3.30 11.31 5.70
C ILE A 356 4.70 11.60 6.24
N GLU A 357 5.35 12.67 5.79
CA GLU A 357 6.69 13.06 6.25
C GLU A 357 6.69 13.45 7.74
N LYS A 358 5.70 14.22 8.20
CA LYS A 358 5.53 14.53 9.63
C LYS A 358 5.32 13.27 10.47
N LEU A 359 4.44 12.37 10.02
CA LEU A 359 4.15 11.12 10.71
C LEU A 359 5.36 10.17 10.73
N ALA A 360 6.13 10.10 9.65
CA ALA A 360 7.30 9.23 9.55
C ALA A 360 8.47 9.67 10.43
N ASN A 361 8.53 10.96 10.78
CA ASN A 361 9.53 11.52 11.69
C ASN A 361 9.05 11.58 13.15
N SER A 362 7.86 11.05 13.46
CA SER A 362 7.28 11.13 14.79
C SER A 362 7.63 9.92 15.67
N ASP A 363 8.22 10.19 16.84
CA ASP A 363 8.43 9.18 17.89
C ASP A 363 7.10 8.56 18.34
N ARG A 364 6.03 9.35 18.37
CA ARG A 364 4.68 8.86 18.70
C ARG A 364 4.22 7.81 17.70
N ALA A 365 4.38 8.06 16.41
CA ALA A 365 3.99 7.10 15.38
C ALA A 365 4.83 5.82 15.42
N GLU A 366 6.13 5.94 15.70
CA GLU A 366 7.03 4.81 15.90
C GLU A 366 6.61 3.95 17.10
N GLN A 367 6.26 4.55 18.24
CA GLN A 367 5.76 3.83 19.41
C GLN A 367 4.44 3.11 19.12
N VAL A 368 3.53 3.73 18.35
CA VAL A 368 2.27 3.11 17.96
C VAL A 368 2.52 1.94 17.00
N PHE A 369 3.48 2.04 16.09
CA PHE A 369 3.91 0.93 15.25
C PHE A 369 4.41 -0.26 16.08
N VAL A 370 5.28 -0.03 17.08
CA VAL A 370 5.75 -1.06 18.03
C VAL A 370 4.58 -1.70 18.79
N ARG A 371 3.58 -0.91 19.16
CA ARG A 371 2.37 -1.41 19.83
C ARG A 371 1.54 -2.34 18.94
N HIS A 372 1.39 -2.02 17.65
CA HIS A 372 0.73 -2.92 16.71
C HIS A 372 1.55 -4.19 16.45
N ALA A 373 2.89 -4.09 16.42
CA ALA A 373 3.76 -5.26 16.39
C ALA A 373 3.50 -6.16 17.62
N PHE A 374 3.53 -5.59 18.83
CA PHE A 374 3.20 -6.34 20.04
C PHE A 374 1.87 -7.10 19.91
N ARG A 375 0.80 -6.43 19.47
CA ARG A 375 -0.52 -7.07 19.30
C ARG A 375 -0.49 -8.26 18.33
N PHE A 376 0.23 -8.11 17.22
CA PHE A 376 0.34 -9.16 16.21
C PHE A 376 1.11 -10.39 16.72
N TRP A 377 2.26 -10.18 17.39
CA TRP A 377 3.10 -11.28 17.86
C TRP A 377 2.61 -11.92 19.16
N MET A 378 1.96 -11.17 20.05
CA MET A 378 1.37 -11.70 21.28
C MET A 378 -0.05 -12.25 21.07
N GLY A 379 -0.72 -11.88 19.98
CA GLY A 379 -2.08 -12.32 19.68
C GLY A 379 -3.15 -11.77 20.63
N ARG A 380 -2.87 -10.63 21.29
CA ARG A 380 -3.76 -9.96 22.24
C ARG A 380 -3.51 -8.46 22.28
N ASN A 381 -4.46 -7.71 22.82
CA ASN A 381 -4.24 -6.30 23.14
C ASN A 381 -3.29 -6.14 24.32
N GLU A 382 -2.56 -5.03 24.33
CA GLU A 382 -1.72 -4.61 25.45
C GLU A 382 -2.55 -4.18 26.65
N THR A 383 -1.98 -4.38 27.82
CA THR A 383 -2.48 -3.91 29.11
C THR A 383 -1.50 -2.90 29.70
N LEU A 384 -1.87 -2.25 30.80
CA LEU A 384 -0.95 -1.35 31.50
C LEU A 384 0.34 -2.05 31.96
N ASN A 385 0.27 -3.35 32.27
CA ASN A 385 1.43 -4.15 32.69
C ASN A 385 2.43 -4.41 31.55
N ASP A 386 2.03 -4.24 30.29
CA ASP A 386 2.90 -4.44 29.13
C ASP A 386 3.73 -3.18 28.81
N ALA A 387 3.55 -2.08 29.54
CA ALA A 387 4.30 -0.85 29.31
C ALA A 387 5.83 -1.04 29.30
N PRO A 388 6.45 -1.80 30.24
CA PRO A 388 7.89 -2.07 30.18
C PRO A 388 8.31 -2.86 28.94
N VAL A 389 7.48 -3.81 28.48
CA VAL A 389 7.75 -4.61 27.28
C VAL A 389 7.70 -3.74 26.02
N LEU A 390 6.70 -2.87 25.92
CA LEU A 390 6.57 -1.93 24.80
C LEU A 390 7.73 -0.93 24.75
N GLN A 391 8.13 -0.39 25.91
CA GLN A 391 9.29 0.51 26.00
C GLN A 391 10.58 -0.22 25.61
N ALA A 392 10.81 -1.43 26.11
CA ALA A 392 11.99 -2.22 25.76
C ALA A 392 12.02 -2.58 24.26
N ALA A 393 10.87 -2.87 23.65
CA ALA A 393 10.78 -3.13 22.20
C ALA A 393 11.03 -1.87 21.37
N TRP A 394 10.52 -0.72 21.81
CA TRP A 394 10.77 0.57 21.16
C TRP A 394 12.24 1.00 21.25
N HIS A 395 12.86 0.88 22.42
CA HIS A 395 14.30 1.12 22.59
C HIS A 395 15.13 0.16 21.74
N ALA A 396 14.81 -1.15 21.75
CA ALA A 396 15.50 -2.12 20.90
C ALA A 396 15.40 -1.75 19.40
N TYR A 397 14.24 -1.27 18.94
CA TYR A 397 14.07 -0.78 17.57
C TYR A 397 14.94 0.46 17.31
N ARG A 398 14.82 1.50 18.13
CA ARG A 398 15.46 2.80 17.91
C ARG A 398 16.98 2.77 18.08
N ASP A 399 17.46 2.14 19.14
CA ASP A 399 18.89 2.09 19.49
C ASP A 399 19.69 1.21 18.52
N ASN A 400 19.00 0.34 17.76
CA ASN A 400 19.59 -0.47 16.68
C ASN A 400 19.26 0.08 15.28
N GLY A 401 19.01 1.39 15.16
CA GLY A 401 18.86 2.07 13.87
C GLY A 401 17.56 1.70 13.13
N GLY A 402 16.48 1.46 13.87
CA GLY A 402 15.17 1.12 13.31
C GLY A 402 15.07 -0.30 12.75
N SER A 403 15.78 -1.25 13.37
CA SER A 403 15.80 -2.67 12.99
C SER A 403 14.53 -3.39 13.47
N MET A 404 13.80 -3.97 12.52
CA MET A 404 12.70 -4.88 12.81
C MET A 404 13.19 -6.15 13.50
N ASN A 405 14.36 -6.67 13.13
CA ASN A 405 14.89 -7.87 13.77
C ASN A 405 15.19 -7.62 15.26
N ALA A 406 15.81 -6.49 15.60
CA ALA A 406 16.08 -6.11 16.99
C ALA A 406 14.78 -5.97 17.81
N MET A 407 13.75 -5.34 17.23
CA MET A 407 12.43 -5.25 17.86
C MET A 407 11.81 -6.64 18.08
N LEU A 408 11.88 -7.54 17.09
CA LEU A 408 11.33 -8.89 17.19
C LEU A 408 12.07 -9.73 18.23
N VAL A 409 13.40 -9.64 18.32
CA VAL A 409 14.18 -10.29 19.38
C VAL A 409 13.69 -9.80 20.75
N SER A 410 13.54 -8.49 20.92
CA SER A 410 13.04 -7.89 22.17
C SER A 410 11.64 -8.38 22.55
N LEU A 411 10.71 -8.40 21.59
CA LEU A 411 9.34 -8.88 21.83
C LEU A 411 9.30 -10.39 22.13
N LEU A 412 9.95 -11.22 21.32
CA LEU A 412 9.88 -12.68 21.45
C LEU A 412 10.69 -13.23 22.64
N THR A 413 11.52 -12.40 23.28
CA THR A 413 12.25 -12.76 24.50
C THR A 413 11.66 -12.09 25.75
N SER A 414 10.56 -11.37 25.61
CA SER A 414 9.88 -10.69 26.71
C SER A 414 9.07 -11.67 27.57
N ASP A 415 8.84 -11.30 28.83
CA ASP A 415 8.00 -12.10 29.75
C ASP A 415 6.59 -12.32 29.20
N ALA A 416 6.06 -11.34 28.45
CA ALA A 416 4.75 -11.42 27.79
C ALA A 416 4.68 -12.56 26.75
N PHE A 417 5.81 -12.95 26.16
CA PHE A 417 5.91 -14.08 25.24
C PHE A 417 6.27 -15.38 25.96
N LEU A 418 7.23 -15.33 26.88
CA LEU A 418 7.77 -16.51 27.57
C LEU A 418 6.77 -17.14 28.54
N TYR A 419 5.92 -16.33 29.16
CA TYR A 419 5.02 -16.78 30.21
C TYR A 419 3.56 -16.60 29.83
N ARG A 420 2.78 -17.66 30.04
CA ARG A 420 1.32 -17.58 29.95
C ARG A 420 0.79 -17.07 31.28
N HIS A 421 0.32 -15.84 31.32
CA HIS A 421 -0.45 -15.37 32.46
C HIS A 421 -1.78 -16.14 32.49
N ARG A 422 -2.03 -16.86 33.59
CA ARG A 422 -3.38 -17.27 33.93
C ARG A 422 -4.05 -16.03 34.50
N ASP A 423 -5.06 -15.53 33.81
CA ASP A 423 -5.97 -14.57 34.43
C ASP A 423 -6.55 -15.26 35.67
N GLN A 424 -6.09 -14.82 36.85
CA GLN A 424 -6.81 -15.10 38.08
C GLN A 424 -8.03 -14.18 38.05
N THR A 425 -9.07 -14.59 37.32
CA THR A 425 -10.37 -13.97 37.45
C THR A 425 -10.84 -14.19 38.89
N PRO A 426 -11.21 -13.14 39.64
CA PRO A 426 -11.87 -13.28 40.94
C PRO A 426 -13.19 -14.05 40.84
#